data_AF-A0A7U4E6B6-F1
#
_entry.id   AF-A0A7U4E6B6-F1
#
_cell.length_a   1.000
_cell.length_b   1.000
_cell.length_c   1.000
_cell.angle_alpha   90.00
_cell.angle_beta   90.00
_cell.angle_gamma   90.00
#
_symmetry.space_group_name_H-M   'P 1'
#
loop_
_entity.id
_entity.type
_entity.pdbx_description
1 polymer ?
#
loop_
_entity_poly.entity_id
_entity_poly.type
_entity_poly.pdbx_seq_one_letter_code
_entity_poly.pdbx_strand_id
1 'polypeptide(L)'
;MKLSKCCIGIIFLTALPILGIAQASDLELLAESGSAPSVPFGQPKKAKPQTFLRINPVYWLLNGALTGYQKVISPQISAECLYELSCSRFSRVAIQEFGVIKGIALSADRISRCNRVAATSIEFIRISPLTGRVIDTPSMYRLKAKKSN
;
A
#
# COMPACT_ATOMS: atom_id res chain seq x y z
N MET A 1 22.39 -64.33 -33.80
CA MET A 1 21.47 -65.50 -33.65
C MET A 1 20.03 -65.01 -33.77
N LYS A 2 19.22 -65.72 -34.57
CA LYS A 2 17.75 -65.61 -34.68
C LYS A 2 17.10 -65.72 -33.27
N LEU A 3 15.89 -65.25 -32.97
CA LEU A 3 14.59 -65.66 -33.53
C LEU A 3 13.50 -64.88 -32.74
N SER A 4 12.71 -63.98 -33.35
CA SER A 4 11.36 -64.22 -33.89
C SER A 4 10.34 -64.79 -32.89
N LYS A 5 9.35 -63.97 -32.51
CA LYS A 5 7.89 -64.16 -32.73
C LYS A 5 7.09 -63.16 -31.87
N CYS A 6 6.40 -62.23 -32.53
CA CYS A 6 4.96 -62.32 -32.85
C CYS A 6 4.14 -61.75 -31.67
N CYS A 7 3.84 -60.46 -31.67
CA CYS A 7 2.67 -59.94 -32.39
C CYS A 7 1.47 -60.88 -32.27
N ILE A 8 0.98 -61.16 -31.06
CA ILE A 8 -0.41 -61.60 -30.90
C ILE A 8 -1.00 -60.87 -29.70
N GLY A 9 -1.73 -59.80 -30.03
CA GLY A 9 -2.76 -59.17 -29.22
C GLY A 9 -2.25 -58.20 -28.15
N ILE A 10 -2.38 -56.88 -28.24
CA ILE A 10 -3.57 -56.13 -28.68
C ILE A 10 -4.81 -56.91 -28.29
N ILE A 11 -5.18 -56.88 -27.02
CA ILE A 11 -6.56 -56.93 -26.49
C ILE A 11 -6.43 -57.06 -24.96
N PHE A 12 -7.11 -56.16 -24.24
CA PHE A 12 -7.11 -55.93 -22.78
C PHE A 12 -5.88 -55.19 -22.24
N LEU A 13 -5.72 -53.86 -22.32
CA LEU A 13 -6.71 -52.78 -22.27
C LEU A 13 -7.87 -53.04 -21.30
N THR A 14 -7.57 -53.28 -20.02
CA THR A 14 -8.31 -52.77 -18.87
C THR A 14 -7.62 -53.23 -17.59
N ALA A 15 -7.67 -52.37 -16.58
CA ALA A 15 -7.35 -52.64 -15.17
C ALA A 15 -5.90 -52.44 -14.70
N LEU A 16 -5.66 -51.20 -14.27
CA LEU A 16 -4.82 -50.79 -13.13
C LEU A 16 -3.29 -50.94 -13.26
N PRO A 17 -2.55 -49.85 -13.54
CA PRO A 17 -1.33 -49.57 -12.83
C PRO A 17 -1.67 -48.86 -11.51
N ILE A 18 -1.35 -49.57 -10.45
CA ILE A 18 -1.22 -49.12 -9.07
C ILE A 18 -0.23 -47.95 -9.01
N LEU A 19 -0.50 -47.01 -8.09
CA LEU A 19 0.40 -45.97 -7.61
C LEU A 19 0.89 -44.94 -8.65
N GLY A 20 -0.03 -44.04 -8.98
CA GLY A 20 0.34 -42.68 -9.31
C GLY A 20 1.09 -42.05 -8.14
N ILE A 21 2.33 -41.62 -8.39
CA ILE A 21 2.96 -40.55 -7.63
C ILE A 21 2.11 -39.31 -7.95
N ALA A 22 1.06 -39.09 -7.16
CA ALA A 22 0.24 -37.90 -7.25
C ALA A 22 1.11 -36.73 -6.81
N GLN A 23 1.49 -35.88 -7.76
CA GLN A 23 1.95 -34.53 -7.47
C GLN A 23 0.86 -33.89 -6.60
N ALA A 24 1.16 -33.64 -5.33
CA ALA A 24 0.36 -32.74 -4.51
C ALA A 24 0.36 -31.39 -5.24
N SER A 25 -0.74 -31.08 -5.92
CA SER A 25 -0.92 -29.80 -6.56
C SER A 25 -0.92 -28.71 -5.51
N ASP A 26 -0.25 -27.59 -5.78
CA ASP A 26 -0.22 -26.38 -4.94
C ASP A 26 -1.61 -25.91 -4.49
N LEU A 27 -2.67 -26.37 -5.16
CA LEU A 27 -4.07 -26.14 -4.81
C LEU A 27 -4.46 -26.75 -3.46
N GLU A 28 -3.85 -27.87 -3.04
CA GLU A 28 -4.10 -28.49 -1.73
C GLU A 28 -3.33 -27.75 -0.62
N LEU A 29 -2.14 -27.23 -0.94
CA LEU A 29 -1.40 -26.30 -0.09
C LEU A 29 -2.18 -24.99 0.11
N LEU A 30 -2.87 -24.51 -0.92
CA LEU A 30 -3.74 -23.33 -0.85
C LEU A 30 -5.03 -23.61 -0.07
N ALA A 31 -5.58 -24.82 -0.16
CA ALA A 31 -6.74 -25.25 0.63
C ALA A 31 -6.43 -25.30 2.13
N GLU A 32 -5.22 -25.73 2.51
CA GLU A 32 -4.74 -25.69 3.90
C GLU A 32 -4.44 -24.24 4.36
N SER A 33 -3.97 -23.36 3.46
CA SER A 33 -3.74 -21.94 3.77
C SER A 33 -5.01 -21.07 3.83
N GLY A 34 -6.18 -21.68 3.61
CA GLY A 34 -7.50 -21.04 3.47
C GLY A 34 -8.04 -20.33 4.72
N SER A 35 -7.34 -20.40 5.85
CA SER A 35 -7.59 -19.51 6.98
C SER A 35 -6.31 -18.74 7.28
N ALA A 36 -6.22 -17.50 6.79
CA ALA A 36 -5.28 -16.55 7.37
C ALA A 36 -5.53 -16.57 8.89
N PRO A 37 -4.53 -16.92 9.74
CA PRO A 37 -4.73 -16.88 11.17
C PRO A 37 -5.14 -15.45 11.49
N SER A 38 -6.32 -15.29 12.08
CA SER A 38 -6.73 -14.02 12.67
C SER A 38 -5.76 -13.77 13.81
N VAL A 39 -4.65 -13.10 13.49
CA VAL A 39 -3.72 -12.66 14.51
C VAL A 39 -4.55 -11.73 15.39
N PRO A 40 -4.84 -12.09 16.65
CA PRO A 40 -5.53 -11.16 17.51
C PRO A 40 -4.61 -9.94 17.56
N PHE A 41 -5.12 -8.77 17.18
CA PHE A 41 -4.42 -7.51 17.40
C PHE A 41 -4.20 -7.40 18.90
N GLY A 42 -3.06 -7.91 19.33
CA GLY A 42 -2.64 -7.92 20.71
C GLY A 42 -2.55 -6.47 21.12
N GLN A 43 -3.40 -6.09 22.06
CA GLN A 43 -3.35 -4.77 22.68
C GLN A 43 -1.89 -4.53 23.07
N PRO A 44 -1.27 -3.42 22.63
CA PRO A 44 0.14 -3.17 22.90
C PRO A 44 0.33 -3.24 24.42
N LYS A 45 1.14 -4.19 24.90
CA LYS A 45 1.43 -4.34 26.32
C LYS A 45 2.03 -3.02 26.79
N LYS A 46 1.28 -2.25 27.58
CA LYS A 46 1.74 -0.95 28.11
C LYS A 46 3.04 -1.18 28.87
N ALA A 47 4.13 -0.58 28.40
CA ALA A 47 5.43 -0.70 29.03
C ALA A 47 5.34 -0.22 30.50
N LYS A 48 5.88 -1.00 31.44
CA LYS A 48 5.93 -0.61 32.85
C LYS A 48 6.80 0.64 33.00
N PRO A 49 6.36 1.67 33.73
CA PRO A 49 7.18 2.85 33.95
C PRO A 49 8.37 2.48 34.84
N GLN A 50 9.56 2.46 34.26
CA GLN A 50 10.80 2.21 34.98
C GLN A 50 11.23 3.53 35.65
N THR A 51 10.93 3.69 36.95
CA THR A 51 11.14 4.92 37.74
C THR A 51 12.57 5.46 37.66
N PHE A 52 13.57 4.59 37.53
CA PHE A 52 14.99 4.96 37.45
C PHE A 52 15.32 5.83 36.23
N LEU A 53 14.66 5.64 35.09
CA LEU A 53 14.91 6.48 33.91
C LEU A 53 14.49 7.93 34.13
N ARG A 54 13.52 8.20 35.02
CA ARG A 54 13.01 9.56 35.28
C ARG A 54 13.92 10.43 36.13
N ILE A 55 14.95 9.87 36.78
CA ILE A 55 15.86 10.61 37.65
C ILE A 55 17.08 11.12 36.86
N ASN A 56 17.32 10.57 35.66
CA ASN A 56 18.45 10.95 34.83
C ASN A 56 18.21 12.34 34.17
N PRO A 57 19.09 13.34 34.37
CA PRO A 57 18.94 14.66 33.73
C PRO A 57 18.97 14.58 32.20
N VAL A 58 19.69 13.59 31.64
CA VAL A 58 19.72 13.32 30.19
C VAL A 58 18.36 12.83 29.70
N TYR A 59 17.65 12.00 30.49
CA TYR A 59 16.30 11.57 30.14
C TYR A 59 15.32 12.73 30.09
N TRP A 60 15.40 13.68 31.02
CA TRP A 60 14.56 14.89 30.99
C TRP A 60 14.84 15.76 29.77
N LEU A 61 16.12 15.95 29.43
CA LEU A 61 16.51 16.69 28.24
C LEU A 61 15.98 16.02 26.96
N LEU A 62 16.22 14.71 26.79
CA LEU A 62 15.79 13.96 25.61
C LEU A 62 14.26 13.86 25.53
N ASN A 63 13.58 13.59 26.64
CA ASN A 63 12.12 13.53 26.70
C ASN A 63 11.49 14.91 26.45
N GLY A 64 12.11 15.98 26.95
CA GLY A 64 11.71 17.36 26.67
C GLY A 64 11.84 17.69 25.18
N ALA A 65 12.99 17.39 24.58
CA ALA A 65 13.22 17.57 23.13
C ALA A 65 12.20 16.78 22.29
N LEU A 66 11.93 15.52 22.66
CA LEU A 66 10.95 14.68 21.98
C LEU A 66 9.53 15.22 22.14
N THR A 67 9.16 15.69 23.33
CA THR A 67 7.85 16.31 23.57
C THR A 67 7.69 17.60 22.76
N GLY A 68 8.77 18.38 22.63
CA GLY A 68 8.81 19.55 21.74
C GLY A 68 8.59 19.16 20.28
N TYR A 69 9.29 18.13 19.79
CA TYR A 69 9.10 17.57 18.46
C TYR A 69 7.64 17.13 18.23
N GLN A 70 7.06 16.39 19.18
CA GLN A 70 5.68 15.90 19.07
C GLN A 70 4.66 17.05 19.05
N LYS A 71 4.90 18.14 19.78
CA LYS A 71 3.95 19.27 19.82
C LYS A 71 4.10 20.23 18.65
N VAL A 72 5.31 20.40 18.11
CA VAL A 72 5.58 21.41 17.09
C VAL A 72 5.59 20.81 15.68
N ILE A 73 6.23 19.65 15.50
CA ILE A 73 6.47 19.06 14.19
C ILE A 73 5.42 17.99 13.86
N SER A 74 5.06 17.11 14.80
CA SER A 74 4.07 16.06 14.56
C SER A 74 2.71 16.57 14.04
N PRO A 75 2.10 17.66 14.55
CA PRO A 75 0.80 18.12 14.04
C PRO A 75 0.87 18.72 12.64
N GLN A 76 2.06 19.03 12.12
CA GLN A 76 2.21 19.45 10.72
C GLN A 76 2.14 18.27 9.75
N ILE A 77 2.43 17.06 10.24
CA ILE A 77 2.56 15.82 9.47
C ILE A 77 1.36 14.88 9.69
N SER A 78 0.63 15.02 10.80
CA SER A 78 -0.57 14.25 11.17
C SER A 78 -1.81 15.16 11.06
N ALA A 79 -2.95 14.85 10.44
CA ALA A 79 -3.50 13.56 10.05
C ALA A 79 -4.72 13.69 9.09
N GLU A 80 -4.73 14.62 8.15
CA GLU A 80 -5.80 14.65 7.13
C GLU A 80 -5.30 15.19 5.79
N CYS A 81 -5.71 14.55 4.70
CA CYS A 81 -5.41 15.05 3.38
C CYS A 81 -6.19 16.35 3.14
N LEU A 82 -5.46 17.43 2.85
CA LEU A 82 -5.99 18.75 2.53
C LEU A 82 -6.95 18.76 1.33
N TYR A 83 -6.73 17.83 0.40
CA TYR A 83 -7.48 17.72 -0.83
C TYR A 83 -8.69 16.77 -0.71
N GLU A 84 -9.71 17.05 -1.51
CA GLU A 84 -10.90 16.20 -1.62
C GLU A 84 -10.56 14.77 -2.05
N LEU A 85 -9.67 14.65 -3.05
CA LEU A 85 -9.06 13.39 -3.42
C LEU A 85 -7.79 13.16 -2.61
N SER A 86 -7.75 12.08 -1.81
CA SER A 86 -6.58 11.76 -0.98
C SER A 86 -5.30 11.63 -1.84
N CYS A 87 -4.14 12.05 -1.32
CA CYS A 87 -2.89 11.96 -2.11
C CYS A 87 -2.61 10.54 -2.61
N SER A 88 -2.92 9.50 -1.83
CA SER A 88 -2.82 8.10 -2.25
C SER A 88 -3.75 7.73 -3.41
N ARG A 89 -5.01 8.22 -3.41
CA ARG A 89 -5.95 8.01 -4.52
C ARG A 89 -5.54 8.83 -5.74
N PHE A 90 -5.13 10.08 -5.54
CA PHE A 90 -4.59 10.92 -6.60
C PHE A 90 -3.41 10.25 -7.29
N SER A 91 -2.46 9.68 -6.52
CA SER A 91 -1.31 8.99 -7.10
C SER A 91 -1.69 7.81 -7.97
N ARG A 92 -2.66 7.01 -7.53
CA ARG A 92 -3.17 5.90 -8.34
C ARG A 92 -3.76 6.40 -9.67
N VAL A 93 -4.61 7.42 -9.62
CA VAL A 93 -5.26 7.96 -10.84
C VAL A 93 -4.24 8.68 -11.73
N ALA A 94 -3.31 9.45 -11.16
CA ALA A 94 -2.29 10.16 -11.90
C ALA A 94 -1.34 9.21 -12.64
N ILE A 95 -0.96 8.08 -12.03
CA ILE A 95 -0.16 7.04 -12.69
C ILE A 95 -0.95 6.36 -13.81
N GLN A 96 -2.25 6.10 -13.60
CA GLN A 96 -3.12 5.52 -14.62
C GLN A 96 -3.32 6.46 -15.82
N GLU A 97 -3.48 7.76 -15.61
CA GLU A 97 -3.74 8.73 -16.67
C GLU A 97 -2.49 9.24 -17.40
N PHE A 98 -1.38 9.46 -16.68
CA PHE A 98 -0.18 10.09 -17.22
C PHE A 98 1.02 9.13 -17.36
N GLY A 99 0.87 7.87 -16.96
CA GLY A 99 1.95 6.90 -16.88
C GLY A 99 2.81 7.07 -15.63
N VAL A 100 3.74 6.13 -15.43
CA VAL A 100 4.53 6.01 -14.19
C VAL A 100 5.40 7.24 -13.93
N ILE A 101 6.16 7.70 -14.92
CA ILE A 101 7.15 8.78 -14.73
C ILE A 101 6.43 10.10 -14.37
N LYS A 102 5.49 10.54 -15.20
CA LYS A 102 4.75 11.80 -14.99
C LYS A 102 3.79 11.70 -13.81
N GLY A 103 3.14 10.55 -13.62
CA GLY A 103 2.25 10.31 -12.48
C GLY A 103 2.98 10.36 -11.13
N ILE A 104 4.19 9.81 -11.04
CA ILE A 104 5.03 9.89 -9.83
C ILE A 104 5.49 11.32 -9.59
N ALA A 105 6.00 12.02 -10.60
CA ALA A 105 6.43 13.42 -10.44
C ALA A 105 5.29 14.31 -9.94
N LEU A 106 4.09 14.15 -10.51
CA LEU A 106 2.90 14.90 -10.11
C LEU A 106 2.41 14.53 -8.69
N SER A 107 2.53 13.25 -8.33
CA SER A 107 2.21 12.77 -6.98
C SER A 107 3.16 13.33 -5.93
N ALA A 108 4.46 13.34 -6.22
CA ALA A 108 5.49 13.84 -5.31
C ALA A 108 5.31 15.34 -5.04
N ASP A 109 5.06 16.12 -6.09
CA ASP A 109 4.72 17.54 -5.97
C ASP A 109 3.49 17.77 -5.08
N ARG A 110 2.43 16.98 -5.27
CA ARG A 110 1.22 17.11 -4.44
C ARG A 110 1.47 16.72 -2.98
N ILE A 111 2.28 15.70 -2.72
CA ILE A 111 2.60 15.24 -1.35
C ILE A 111 3.42 16.31 -0.60
N SER A 112 4.39 16.94 -1.26
CA SER A 112 5.21 18.00 -0.61
C SER A 112 4.37 19.19 -0.15
N ARG A 113 3.33 19.52 -0.92
CA ARG A 113 2.33 20.56 -0.62
C ARG A 113 1.23 20.12 0.35
N CYS A 114 1.07 18.82 0.60
CA CYS A 114 -0.01 18.29 1.45
C CYS A 114 0.36 18.40 2.93
N ASN A 115 0.29 19.61 3.48
CA ASN A 115 0.53 19.87 4.90
C ASN A 115 -0.39 20.99 5.42
N ARG A 116 -0.44 21.15 6.75
CA ARG A 116 -1.34 22.12 7.40
C ARG A 116 -0.97 23.58 7.11
N VAL A 117 0.30 23.87 6.87
CA VAL A 117 0.78 25.25 6.58
C VAL A 117 0.34 25.67 5.17
N ALA A 118 0.44 24.77 4.20
CA ALA A 118 -0.03 24.99 2.84
C ALA A 118 -1.55 25.19 2.77
N ALA A 119 -2.32 24.63 3.71
CA ALA A 119 -3.75 24.88 3.81
C ALA A 119 -4.11 26.36 4.03
N THR A 120 -3.24 27.11 4.72
CA THR A 120 -3.48 28.53 5.04
C THR A 120 -3.36 29.44 3.81
N SER A 121 -2.58 29.05 2.80
CA SER A 121 -2.33 29.87 1.61
C SER A 121 -3.27 29.58 0.43
N ILE A 122 -4.36 28.83 0.64
CA ILE A 122 -5.27 28.43 -0.44
C ILE A 122 -6.42 29.41 -0.58
N GLU A 123 -6.65 29.85 -1.81
CA GLU A 123 -7.78 30.71 -2.17
C GLU A 123 -9.12 29.97 -2.07
N PHE A 124 -10.13 30.64 -1.52
CA PHE A 124 -11.48 30.08 -1.30
C PHE A 124 -12.14 29.51 -2.56
N ILE A 125 -11.78 30.00 -3.75
CA ILE A 125 -12.31 29.51 -5.04
C ILE A 125 -11.95 28.05 -5.34
N ARG A 126 -10.86 27.53 -4.75
CA ARG A 126 -10.43 26.14 -4.95
C ARG A 126 -11.00 25.19 -3.90
N ILE A 127 -11.83 25.68 -2.98
CA ILE A 127 -12.43 24.90 -1.91
C ILE A 127 -13.86 24.51 -2.31
N SER A 128 -14.18 23.22 -2.22
CA SER A 128 -15.53 22.74 -2.45
C SER A 128 -16.47 23.23 -1.33
N PRO A 129 -17.62 23.86 -1.64
CA PRO A 129 -18.57 24.31 -0.63
C PRO A 129 -19.24 23.14 0.11
N LEU A 130 -19.21 21.94 -0.47
CA LEU A 130 -19.84 20.73 0.10
C LEU A 130 -18.93 20.04 1.11
N THR A 131 -17.64 19.93 0.80
CA THR A 131 -16.68 19.15 1.60
C THR A 131 -15.71 20.02 2.40
N GLY A 132 -15.61 21.31 2.10
CA GLY A 132 -14.62 22.21 2.71
C GLY A 132 -13.17 21.85 2.36
N ARG A 133 -12.97 20.95 1.37
CA ARG A 133 -11.65 20.48 0.95
C ARG A 133 -11.26 21.06 -0.40
N VAL A 134 -9.95 21.03 -0.67
CA VAL A 134 -9.38 21.61 -1.88
C VAL A 134 -9.56 20.68 -3.08
N ILE A 135 -10.07 21.23 -4.18
CA ILE A 135 -10.31 20.50 -5.43
C ILE A 135 -9.02 20.51 -6.26
N ASP A 136 -8.39 19.34 -6.40
CA ASP A 136 -7.20 19.12 -7.22
C ASP A 136 -7.31 17.72 -7.88
N THR A 137 -7.73 17.65 -9.14
CA THR A 137 -7.88 16.39 -9.90
C THR A 137 -6.76 16.24 -10.93
N PRO A 138 -6.30 14.99 -11.23
CA PRO A 138 -5.24 14.77 -12.21
C PRO A 138 -5.53 15.40 -13.58
N SER A 139 -6.79 15.44 -13.99
CA SER A 139 -7.26 16.04 -15.24
C SER A 139 -6.84 17.51 -15.43
N MET A 140 -6.64 18.26 -14.33
CA MET A 140 -6.20 19.66 -14.37
C MET A 140 -4.77 19.82 -14.91
N TYR A 141 -3.93 18.79 -14.81
CA TYR A 141 -2.54 18.77 -15.30
C TYR A 141 -2.40 18.24 -16.73
N ARG A 142 -3.54 18.02 -17.41
CA ARG A 142 -3.56 17.67 -18.82
C ARG A 142 -3.26 18.92 -19.65
N LEU A 143 -2.12 18.92 -20.34
CA LEU A 143 -1.78 19.98 -21.28
C LEU A 143 -2.82 19.98 -22.40
N LYS A 144 -3.53 21.10 -22.58
CA LYS A 144 -4.42 21.28 -23.74
C LYS A 144 -3.55 21.45 -24.98
N ALA A 145 -3.70 20.57 -25.96
CA ALA A 145 -3.03 20.73 -27.23
C ALA A 145 -3.44 22.08 -27.86
N LYS A 146 -2.47 22.86 -28.32
CA LYS A 146 -2.72 24.11 -29.04
C LYS A 146 -3.43 23.75 -30.34
N LYS A 147 -4.64 24.27 -30.57
CA LYS A 147 -5.34 24.11 -31.85
C LYS A 147 -4.49 24.79 -32.92
N SER A 148 -3.78 24.03 -33.75
CA SER A 148 -3.16 24.57 -34.96
C SER A 148 -4.28 24.93 -35.91
N ASN A 149 -4.42 26.23 -36.19
CA ASN A 149 -5.29 26.74 -37.25
C ASN A 149 -4.54 26.65 -38.57
#